data_AF-A0A0Q6Z859-F1
#
_entry.id   AF-A0A0Q6Z859-F1
#
_cell.length_a   1.000
_cell.length_b   1.000
_cell.length_c   1.000
_cell.angle_alpha   90.00
_cell.angle_beta   90.00
_cell.angle_gamma   90.00
#
_symmetry.space_group_name_H-M   'P 1'
#
loop_
_entity.id
_entity.type
_entity.pdbx_description
1 polymer ?
#
loop_
_entity_poly.entity_id
_entity_poly.type
_entity_poly.pdbx_seq_one_letter_code
_entity_poly.pdbx_strand_id
1 'polypeptide(L)'
;MQTSIFLARLIGPVMTIVGLAVLFNQRGFRDLAKEFVESRALIFLSGLIILPAGVAIILVHNIWAADGRLMITLFGWIVAITSAIRVLAPQFVMTRGRAMAQRPQMPWIAGGVWTVAGLLFCLFGYR
;
A
#
# COMPACT_ATOMS: atom_id res chain seq x y z
N MET A 1 -2.66 -21.55 -7.13
CA MET A 1 -2.80 -21.66 -5.65
C MET A 1 -1.50 -21.38 -4.93
N GLN A 2 -0.38 -22.08 -5.24
CA GLN A 2 0.91 -21.85 -4.55
C GLN A 2 1.38 -20.39 -4.58
N THR A 3 1.37 -19.74 -5.74
CA THR A 3 1.71 -18.31 -5.85
C THR A 3 0.80 -17.41 -5.02
N SER A 4 -0.51 -17.67 -5.04
CA SER A 4 -1.50 -16.90 -4.27
C SER A 4 -1.21 -16.96 -2.77
N ILE A 5 -0.93 -18.16 -2.25
CA ILE A 5 -0.57 -18.37 -0.84
C ILE A 5 0.76 -17.69 -0.51
N PHE A 6 1.76 -17.83 -1.38
CA PHE A 6 3.06 -17.18 -1.21
C PHE A 6 2.92 -15.66 -1.11
N LEU A 7 2.21 -15.04 -2.05
CA LEU A 7 1.97 -13.59 -2.06
C LEU A 7 1.20 -13.14 -0.82
N ALA A 8 0.19 -13.88 -0.39
CA ALA A 8 -0.57 -13.56 0.81
C ALA A 8 0.29 -13.64 2.09
N ARG A 9 1.16 -14.66 2.21
CA ARG A 9 2.13 -14.78 3.32
C ARG A 9 3.21 -13.72 3.30
N LEU A 10 3.53 -13.16 2.13
CA LEU A 10 4.48 -12.04 2.00
C LEU A 10 3.81 -10.70 2.35
N ILE A 11 2.67 -10.41 1.75
CA ILE A 11 1.97 -9.12 1.85
C ILE A 11 1.33 -8.95 3.22
N GLY A 12 0.69 -10.00 3.75
CA GLY A 12 -0.10 -9.94 4.98
C GLY A 12 0.68 -9.43 6.19
N PRO A 13 1.75 -10.12 6.62
CA PRO A 13 2.54 -9.71 7.78
C PRO A 13 3.13 -8.32 7.64
N VAL A 14 3.64 -7.97 6.44
CA VAL A 14 4.21 -6.65 6.17
C VAL A 14 3.16 -5.55 6.36
N MET A 15 1.98 -5.71 5.74
CA MET A 15 0.89 -4.74 5.86
C MET A 15 0.36 -4.64 7.29
N THR A 16 0.23 -5.76 8.00
CA THR A 16 -0.21 -5.76 9.40
C THR A 16 0.78 -5.01 10.29
N ILE A 17 2.09 -5.28 10.17
CA ILE A 17 3.12 -4.60 10.96
C ILE A 17 3.12 -3.09 10.67
N VAL A 18 3.07 -2.69 9.40
CA VAL A 18 3.02 -1.28 9.00
C VAL A 18 1.76 -0.61 9.54
N GLY A 19 0.60 -1.25 9.40
CA GLY A 19 -0.67 -0.74 9.92
C GLY A 19 -0.63 -0.52 11.42
N LEU A 20 -0.14 -1.50 12.19
CA LEU A 20 0.02 -1.40 13.63
C LEU A 20 1.02 -0.30 14.02
N ALA A 21 2.15 -0.19 13.32
CA ALA A 21 3.13 0.87 13.56
C ALA A 21 2.51 2.27 13.40
N VAL A 22 1.64 2.45 12.40
CA VAL A 22 0.89 3.70 12.21
C VAL A 22 -0.11 3.95 13.32
N LEU A 23 -0.84 2.93 13.76
CA LEU A 23 -1.84 3.06 14.84
C LEU A 23 -1.19 3.39 16.18
N PHE A 24 -0.04 2.80 16.49
CA PHE A 24 0.69 3.05 17.73
C PHE A 24 1.51 4.35 17.69
N ASN A 25 2.00 4.78 16.53
CA ASN A 25 2.80 6.01 16.37
C ASN A 25 2.19 6.99 15.37
N GLN A 26 0.98 7.48 15.67
CA GLN A 26 0.22 8.35 14.78
C GLN A 26 0.86 9.72 14.55
N ARG A 27 1.51 10.27 15.59
CA ARG A 27 2.22 11.55 15.50
C ARG A 27 3.42 11.41 14.58
N GLY A 28 4.29 10.43 14.84
CA GLY A 28 5.45 10.16 13.99
C GLY A 28 5.06 9.85 12.55
N PHE A 29 4.02 9.04 12.32
CA PHE A 29 3.55 8.77 10.96
C PHE A 29 3.04 10.04 10.25
N ARG A 30 2.34 10.92 10.96
CA ARG A 30 1.86 12.18 10.37
C ARG A 30 3.03 13.07 9.94
N ASP A 31 4.07 13.17 10.76
CA ASP A 31 5.22 14.02 10.45
C ASP A 31 6.02 13.45 9.28
N LEU A 32 6.25 12.13 9.26
CA LEU A 32 6.82 11.42 8.10
C LEU A 32 5.98 11.64 6.83
N ALA A 33 4.65 11.57 6.92
CA ALA A 33 3.77 11.78 5.79
C ALA A 33 3.85 13.20 5.24
N LYS A 34 3.99 14.22 6.10
CA LYS A 34 4.20 15.61 5.68
C LYS A 34 5.53 15.77 4.96
N GLU A 35 6.62 15.29 5.55
CA GLU A 35 7.97 15.35 4.95
C GLU A 35 8.00 14.66 3.58
N PHE A 36 7.38 13.48 3.48
CA PHE A 36 7.28 12.72 2.25
C PHE A 36 6.54 13.50 1.15
N VAL A 37 5.41 14.12 1.49
CA VAL A 37 4.58 14.87 0.55
C VAL A 37 5.22 16.18 0.10
N GLU A 38 6.09 16.77 0.91
CA GLU A 38 6.85 17.98 0.53
C GLU A 38 8.00 17.68 -0.42
N SER A 39 8.49 16.44 -0.48
CA SER A 39 9.60 16.06 -1.34
C SER A 39 9.14 15.40 -2.64
N ARG A 40 9.20 16.19 -3.74
CA ARG A 40 8.96 15.68 -5.10
C ARG A 40 9.87 14.49 -5.44
N ALA A 41 11.12 14.53 -4.98
CA ALA A 41 12.09 13.47 -5.21
C ALA A 41 11.70 12.17 -4.48
N LEU A 42 11.26 12.24 -3.22
CA LEU A 42 10.79 11.07 -2.48
C LEU A 42 9.53 10.46 -3.12
N ILE A 43 8.60 11.28 -3.57
CA ILE A 43 7.41 10.80 -4.29
C ILE A 43 7.81 10.03 -5.54
N PHE A 44 8.63 10.64 -6.41
CA PHE A 44 9.09 10.00 -7.63
C PHE A 44 9.86 8.70 -7.34
N LEU A 45 10.83 8.74 -6.42
CA LEU A 45 11.66 7.59 -6.08
C LEU A 45 10.84 6.45 -5.46
N SER A 46 9.89 6.77 -4.57
CA SER A 46 9.00 5.74 -4.02
C SER A 46 8.15 5.07 -5.10
N GLY A 47 7.65 5.86 -6.08
CA GLY A 47 6.92 5.32 -7.21
C GLY A 47 7.80 4.42 -8.06
N LEU A 48 9.03 4.86 -8.35
CA LEU A 48 10.00 4.11 -9.15
C LEU A 48 10.38 2.77 -8.50
N ILE A 49 10.56 2.74 -7.17
CA ILE A 49 10.92 1.50 -6.44
C ILE A 49 9.72 0.56 -6.30
N ILE A 50 8.52 1.08 -6.03
CA ILE A 50 7.34 0.26 -5.72
C ILE A 50 6.63 -0.22 -7.00
N LEU A 51 6.71 0.52 -8.10
CA LEU A 51 6.04 0.18 -9.35
C LEU A 51 6.43 -1.23 -9.87
N PRO A 52 7.72 -1.61 -9.92
CA PRO A 52 8.11 -2.98 -10.29
C PRO A 52 7.47 -4.05 -9.42
N ALA A 53 7.31 -3.82 -8.11
CA ALA A 53 6.65 -4.77 -7.21
C ALA A 53 5.17 -4.95 -7.57
N GLY A 54 4.45 -3.86 -7.85
CA GLY A 54 3.05 -3.94 -8.30
C GLY A 54 2.90 -4.66 -9.64
N VAL A 55 3.76 -4.34 -10.60
CA VAL A 55 3.79 -5.01 -11.91
C VAL A 55 4.14 -6.49 -11.77
N ALA A 56 5.12 -6.84 -10.94
CA ALA A 56 5.49 -8.24 -10.69
C ALA A 56 4.31 -9.03 -10.10
N ILE A 57 3.56 -8.45 -9.16
CA ILE A 57 2.35 -9.10 -8.62
C ILE A 57 1.33 -9.34 -9.74
N ILE A 58 1.09 -8.36 -10.62
CA ILE A 58 0.15 -8.53 -11.74
C ILE A 58 0.63 -9.63 -12.69
N LEU A 59 1.92 -9.65 -13.05
CA LEU A 59 2.48 -10.63 -13.98
C LEU A 59 2.35 -12.07 -13.46
N VAL A 60 2.56 -12.29 -12.17
CA VAL A 60 2.53 -13.63 -11.57
C VAL A 60 1.14 -13.97 -11.01
N HIS A 61 0.26 -12.97 -10.82
CA HIS A 61 -1.05 -13.14 -10.18
C HIS A 61 -2.12 -12.15 -10.68
N ASN A 62 -2.70 -12.44 -11.85
CA ASN A 62 -3.85 -11.71 -12.42
C ASN A 62 -5.08 -12.61 -12.55
N ILE A 63 -5.76 -12.89 -11.43
CA ILE A 63 -6.89 -13.81 -11.35
C ILE A 63 -8.12 -13.04 -10.84
N TRP A 64 -9.13 -12.87 -11.71
CA TRP A 64 -10.37 -12.15 -11.40
C TRP A 64 -11.51 -13.07 -10.91
N ALA A 65 -11.16 -14.16 -10.24
CA ALA A 65 -12.12 -15.06 -9.63
C ALA A 65 -12.67 -14.46 -8.33
N ALA A 66 -13.97 -14.57 -8.08
CA ALA A 66 -14.65 -14.00 -6.89
C ALA A 66 -14.37 -14.81 -5.61
N ASP A 67 -13.10 -15.01 -5.29
CA ASP A 67 -12.60 -15.67 -4.08
C ASP A 67 -11.40 -14.91 -3.49
N GLY A 68 -10.71 -15.49 -2.51
CA GLY A 68 -9.56 -14.87 -1.85
C GLY A 68 -8.39 -14.51 -2.77
N ARG A 69 -8.37 -14.95 -4.03
CA ARG A 69 -7.37 -14.53 -5.02
C ARG A 69 -7.63 -13.12 -5.54
N LEU A 70 -8.89 -12.66 -5.55
CA LEU A 70 -9.26 -11.34 -6.04
C LEU A 70 -8.55 -10.23 -5.27
N MET A 71 -8.44 -10.35 -3.94
CA MET A 71 -7.75 -9.34 -3.11
C MET A 71 -6.28 -9.17 -3.50
N ILE A 72 -5.58 -10.24 -3.90
CA ILE A 72 -4.18 -10.17 -4.34
C ILE A 72 -4.08 -9.44 -5.68
N THR A 73 -4.97 -9.76 -6.63
CA THR A 73 -5.00 -9.08 -7.93
C THR A 73 -5.37 -7.61 -7.78
N LEU A 74 -6.36 -7.27 -6.96
CA LEU A 74 -6.69 -5.88 -6.64
C LEU A 74 -5.51 -5.14 -6.00
N PHE A 75 -4.81 -5.78 -5.06
CA PHE A 75 -3.63 -5.19 -4.43
C PHE A 75 -2.51 -4.90 -5.45
N GLY A 76 -2.20 -5.86 -6.33
CA GLY A 76 -1.22 -5.66 -7.40
C GLY A 76 -1.56 -4.46 -8.29
N TRP A 77 -2.82 -4.37 -8.73
CA TRP A 77 -3.30 -3.24 -9.53
C TRP A 77 -3.27 -1.91 -8.79
N ILE A 78 -3.72 -1.86 -7.53
CA ILE A 78 -3.66 -0.63 -6.71
C ILE A 78 -2.21 -0.16 -6.55
N VAL A 79 -1.30 -1.07 -6.21
CA VAL A 79 0.13 -0.74 -6.05
C VAL A 79 0.73 -0.25 -7.36
N ALA A 80 0.46 -0.92 -8.48
CA ALA A 80 0.95 -0.51 -9.80
C ALA A 80 0.43 0.87 -10.21
N ILE A 81 -0.89 1.10 -10.14
CA ILE A 81 -1.52 2.35 -10.56
C ILE A 81 -1.07 3.51 -9.67
N THR A 82 -1.13 3.36 -8.34
CA THR A 82 -0.73 4.44 -7.42
C THR A 82 0.75 4.79 -7.55
N SER A 83 1.62 3.80 -7.80
CA SER A 83 3.05 4.04 -8.02
C SER A 83 3.34 4.65 -9.40
N ALA A 84 2.61 4.24 -10.43
CA ALA A 84 2.69 4.87 -11.75
C ALA A 84 2.28 6.35 -11.69
N ILE A 85 1.23 6.70 -10.95
CA ILE A 85 0.83 8.09 -10.72
C ILE A 85 1.94 8.89 -10.03
N ARG A 86 2.65 8.30 -9.06
CA ARG A 86 3.80 8.96 -8.41
C ARG A 86 4.96 9.25 -9.36
N VAL A 87 5.21 8.37 -10.33
CA VAL A 87 6.27 8.54 -11.34
C VAL A 87 5.86 9.55 -12.41
N LEU A 88 4.65 9.40 -12.97
CA LEU A 88 4.16 10.21 -14.10
C LEU A 88 3.71 11.61 -13.68
N ALA A 89 3.12 11.73 -12.49
CA ALA A 89 2.50 12.96 -12.02
C ALA A 89 2.79 13.23 -10.52
N PRO A 90 4.08 13.37 -10.11
CA PRO A 90 4.43 13.61 -8.71
C PRO A 90 3.78 14.88 -8.14
N GLN A 91 3.61 15.93 -8.95
CA GLN A 91 2.96 17.18 -8.52
C GLN A 91 1.48 16.98 -8.16
N PHE A 92 0.77 16.09 -8.88
CA PHE A 92 -0.60 15.74 -8.54
C PHE A 92 -0.68 15.06 -7.17
N VAL A 93 0.27 14.16 -6.89
CA VAL A 93 0.39 13.48 -5.60
C VAL A 93 0.73 14.46 -4.48
N MET A 94 1.64 15.43 -4.71
CA MET A 94 1.97 16.46 -3.72
C MET A 94 0.72 17.27 -3.31
N THR A 95 0.01 17.83 -4.28
CA THR A 95 -1.16 18.69 -4.02
C THR A 95 -2.26 17.94 -3.27
N ARG A 96 -2.57 16.70 -3.68
CA ARG A 96 -3.58 15.87 -3.01
C ARG A 96 -3.08 15.34 -1.65
N GLY A 97 -1.81 14.97 -1.57
CA GLY A 97 -1.15 14.46 -0.37
C GLY A 97 -1.12 15.48 0.75
N ARG A 98 -0.90 16.77 0.44
CA ARG A 98 -0.86 17.86 1.44
C ARG A 98 -2.20 17.99 2.15
N ALA A 99 -3.28 18.04 1.38
CA ALA A 99 -4.63 18.11 1.92
C ALA A 99 -4.99 16.87 2.76
N MET A 100 -4.50 15.68 2.38
CA MET A 100 -4.72 14.45 3.12
C MET A 100 -3.93 14.40 4.43
N ALA A 101 -2.64 14.78 4.41
CA ALA A 101 -1.74 14.74 5.57
C ALA A 101 -2.14 15.71 6.69
N GLN A 102 -2.89 16.76 6.37
CA GLN A 102 -3.43 17.70 7.36
C GLN A 102 -4.64 17.14 8.12
N ARG A 103 -5.31 16.09 7.62
CA ARG A 103 -6.52 15.55 8.26
C ARG A 103 -6.18 14.79 9.54
N PRO A 104 -6.84 15.10 10.67
CA PRO A 104 -6.53 14.46 11.94
C PRO A 104 -6.83 12.97 11.95
N GLN A 105 -7.81 12.51 11.18
CA GLN A 105 -8.18 11.09 11.09
C GLN A 105 -7.25 10.27 10.17
N MET A 106 -6.36 10.90 9.39
CA MET A 106 -5.58 10.18 8.37
C MET A 106 -4.77 9.00 8.93
N PRO A 107 -4.00 9.12 10.04
CA PRO A 107 -3.25 7.99 10.58
C PRO A 107 -4.17 6.83 11.03
N TRP A 108 -5.30 7.14 11.65
CA TRP A 108 -6.27 6.14 12.08
C TRP A 108 -6.84 5.35 10.91
N ILE A 109 -7.26 6.06 9.85
CA ILE A 109 -7.83 5.44 8.65
C ILE A 109 -6.76 4.61 7.94
N ALA A 110 -5.57 5.17 7.71
CA ALA A 110 -4.49 4.46 7.01
C ALA A 110 -4.03 3.22 7.79
N GLY A 111 -3.78 3.37 9.09
CA GLY A 111 -3.37 2.27 9.96
C GLY A 111 -4.44 1.18 10.07
N GLY A 112 -5.71 1.56 10.20
CA GLY A 112 -6.84 0.63 10.25
C GLY A 112 -6.99 -0.15 8.94
N VAL A 113 -6.97 0.55 7.81
CA VAL A 113 -7.06 -0.08 6.47
C VAL A 113 -5.91 -1.04 6.24
N TRP A 114 -4.66 -0.64 6.51
CA TRP A 114 -3.50 -1.51 6.33
C TRP A 114 -3.50 -2.71 7.26
N THR A 115 -3.91 -2.53 8.52
CA THR A 115 -4.00 -3.64 9.48
C THR A 115 -5.05 -4.64 9.07
N VAL A 116 -6.27 -4.18 8.73
CA VAL A 116 -7.38 -5.07 8.31
C VAL A 116 -7.02 -5.79 7.02
N ALA A 117 -6.52 -5.09 6.00
CA ALA A 117 -6.09 -5.71 4.76
C ALA A 117 -4.98 -6.75 4.99
N GLY A 118 -3.96 -6.42 5.79
CA GLY A 118 -2.89 -7.35 6.15
C GLY A 118 -3.40 -8.60 6.86
N LEU A 119 -4.33 -8.44 7.81
CA LEU A 119 -4.96 -9.58 8.50
C LEU A 119 -5.77 -10.46 7.54
N LEU A 120 -6.49 -9.86 6.58
CA LEU A 120 -7.21 -10.63 5.55
C LEU A 120 -6.26 -11.45 4.69
N PHE A 121 -5.11 -10.89 4.29
CA PHE A 121 -4.07 -11.65 3.58
C PHE A 121 -3.48 -12.77 4.45
N CYS A 122 -3.22 -12.52 5.74
CA CYS A 122 -2.76 -13.55 6.66
C CYS A 122 -3.78 -14.69 6.79
N LEU A 123 -5.06 -14.37 6.98
CA LEU A 123 -6.12 -15.37 7.08
C LEU A 123 -6.26 -16.20 5.80
N PHE A 124 -6.03 -15.61 4.63
CA PHE A 124 -6.02 -16.35 3.37
C PHE A 124 -4.75 -17.19 3.17
N GLY A 125 -3.59 -16.69 3.58
CA GLY A 125 -2.29 -17.34 3.35
C GLY A 125 -1.91 -18.43 4.36
N TYR A 126 -2.41 -18.38 5.59
CA TYR A 126 -2.06 -19.32 6.67
C TYR A 126 -3.18 -20.32 7.02
N ARG A 127 -4.30 -20.27 6.30
CA ARG A 127 -5.27 -21.37 6.25
C ARG A 127 -4.82 -22.42 5.24
#